data_AF-A0A953GLU9-F1
#
_entry.id   AF-A0A953GLU9-F1
#
_cell.length_a   1.000
_cell.length_b   1.000
_cell.length_c   1.000
_cell.angle_alpha   90.00
_cell.angle_beta   90.00
_cell.angle_gamma   90.00
#
_symmetry.space_group_name_H-M   'P 1'
#
loop_
_entity.id
_entity.type
_entity.pdbx_description
1 polymer ?
#
loop_
_entity_poly.entity_id
_entity_poly.type
_entity_poly.pdbx_seq_one_letter_code
_entity_poly.pdbx_strand_id
1 'polypeptide(L)'
;MTQRSQSQPATDPMPATPVIRHESAPSSYVLAGLGVALAVLCLCVAMSLIIGNILSNGGSAAPKQPEPPRLQAVGYILPNNPYIVRGSGFQPGERVEFAYAFVPNAPAGQLVKIGDLVVGTSGAFEVTGIRTPPSPTGHVFLVARGSSSGFSQTVDIAYGTVAGVTATPPPGVVLPTGVPLTAPTLTAYYLTVPNPAAPTQTPLPTNGPPPPTATLDPYATGVWFGQFFNNPDLVPLPVLERYDPNISFNWGQGSPGANVPANNFSVRWTRYEDIPSTENYLFTLTVDDGARLIIDGIPVIDNWQPSAVHTVTANRSLARGRHKIVLEYVDYTGAAVASLTWKVSYTAWKGTYYNTPNLSGEPVMRRDDAAIDFDWGLLPPAPEVFMDDFSVDWQRTVNFGVAGMYMFTATVDDAVRVYIDGAPVILSWTSGSRVLTGTVTLAAGNHHVWMQYADFGANARAGLTWAPYVGPPPPTGTPTPTPTITPTTPPSATPTETPTAPNTPTSTPTPSLTPTPTPTPTRTATATATQTPTQTPTPTATPTRTSTPTRTPTPTPTP
;
A
#
# COMPACT_ATOMS: atom_id res chain seq x y z
N MET A 1 -79.62 -32.16 13.25
CA MET A 1 -79.29 -33.35 14.06
C MET A 1 -78.58 -34.37 13.18
N THR A 2 -77.84 -35.30 13.81
CA THR A 2 -77.33 -36.61 13.36
C THR A 2 -77.88 -37.23 12.05
N GLN A 3 -77.15 -38.04 11.28
CA GLN A 3 -76.04 -38.96 11.67
C GLN A 3 -75.02 -39.25 10.53
N ARG A 4 -74.07 -40.19 10.77
CA ARG A 4 -73.04 -40.69 9.82
C ARG A 4 -73.59 -41.76 8.86
N SER A 5 -72.92 -41.99 7.72
CA SER A 5 -72.47 -43.35 7.30
C SER A 5 -71.40 -43.29 6.17
N GLN A 6 -70.88 -44.45 5.75
CA GLN A 6 -69.78 -44.65 4.78
C GLN A 6 -70.22 -45.37 3.48
N SER A 7 -69.27 -45.48 2.54
CA SER A 7 -68.96 -46.65 1.69
C SER A 7 -69.24 -46.62 0.16
N GLN A 8 -68.39 -47.39 -0.54
CA GLN A 8 -68.25 -47.69 -1.98
C GLN A 8 -69.29 -48.78 -2.43
N PRO A 9 -69.40 -49.24 -3.72
CA PRO A 9 -68.33 -49.39 -4.74
C PRO A 9 -68.70 -49.14 -6.24
N ALA A 10 -67.75 -49.52 -7.09
CA ALA A 10 -67.55 -49.34 -8.54
C ALA A 10 -68.60 -49.89 -9.55
N THR A 11 -68.52 -49.40 -10.82
CA THR A 11 -68.47 -50.23 -12.06
C THR A 11 -68.11 -49.40 -13.31
N ASP A 12 -67.69 -50.06 -14.40
CA ASP A 12 -67.22 -49.57 -15.72
C ASP A 12 -67.24 -50.80 -16.69
N PRO A 13 -67.08 -50.77 -18.05
CA PRO A 13 -67.05 -49.70 -19.07
C PRO A 13 -68.01 -49.92 -20.28
N MET A 14 -67.89 -49.15 -21.39
CA MET A 14 -67.93 -49.56 -22.84
C MET A 14 -67.99 -48.33 -23.83
N PRO A 15 -67.71 -48.46 -25.16
CA PRO A 15 -67.16 -47.37 -25.99
C PRO A 15 -67.99 -46.95 -27.24
N ALA A 16 -67.38 -46.15 -28.15
CA ALA A 16 -67.87 -45.79 -29.48
C ALA A 16 -66.81 -45.99 -30.61
N THR A 17 -67.23 -46.00 -31.87
CA THR A 17 -66.47 -46.49 -33.06
C THR A 17 -65.86 -45.40 -33.98
N PRO A 18 -64.90 -45.76 -34.87
CA PRO A 18 -64.09 -44.80 -35.66
C PRO A 18 -64.54 -44.59 -37.13
N VAL A 19 -63.93 -43.61 -37.80
CA VAL A 19 -63.97 -43.40 -39.28
C VAL A 19 -62.58 -43.02 -39.80
N ILE A 20 -62.19 -43.52 -40.98
CA ILE A 20 -60.88 -43.28 -41.64
C ILE A 20 -61.05 -42.37 -42.88
N ARG A 21 -60.03 -41.56 -43.20
CA ARG A 21 -59.82 -40.97 -44.54
C ARG A 21 -58.34 -41.11 -44.96
N HIS A 22 -58.09 -41.12 -46.28
CA HIS A 22 -56.79 -41.45 -46.88
C HIS A 22 -55.77 -40.30 -46.90
N GLU A 23 -54.53 -40.65 -47.23
CA GLU A 23 -53.36 -39.78 -47.21
C GLU A 23 -53.29 -38.78 -48.37
N SER A 24 -52.43 -37.77 -48.21
CA SER A 24 -51.41 -37.47 -49.23
C SER A 24 -50.18 -36.86 -48.55
N ALA A 25 -48.98 -37.32 -48.93
CA ALA A 25 -47.71 -36.88 -48.34
C ALA A 25 -46.69 -36.57 -49.46
N PRO A 26 -45.93 -35.45 -49.36
CA PRO A 26 -44.90 -35.11 -50.34
C PRO A 26 -43.66 -36.01 -50.21
N SER A 27 -42.93 -36.17 -51.31
CA SER A 27 -41.84 -37.14 -51.40
C SER A 27 -40.58 -36.77 -50.60
N SER A 28 -39.91 -37.80 -50.07
CA SER A 28 -38.72 -37.71 -49.20
C SER A 28 -37.55 -36.91 -49.79
N TYR A 29 -37.42 -36.86 -51.12
CA TYR A 29 -36.39 -36.06 -51.80
C TYR A 29 -36.53 -34.54 -51.54
N VAL A 30 -37.75 -34.03 -51.35
CA VAL A 30 -37.97 -32.60 -51.03
C VAL A 30 -37.46 -32.28 -49.62
N LEU A 31 -37.69 -33.18 -48.66
CA LEU A 31 -37.20 -33.04 -47.29
C LEU A 31 -35.67 -33.14 -47.20
N ALA A 32 -35.06 -34.06 -47.96
CA ALA A 32 -33.60 -34.16 -48.05
C ALA A 32 -32.98 -32.88 -48.67
N GLY A 33 -33.58 -32.36 -49.74
CA GLY A 33 -33.17 -31.10 -50.37
C GLY A 33 -33.27 -29.90 -49.41
N LEU A 34 -34.39 -29.77 -48.68
CA LEU A 34 -34.53 -28.74 -47.65
C LEU A 34 -33.51 -28.90 -46.52
N GLY A 35 -33.23 -30.12 -46.08
CA GLY A 35 -32.25 -30.40 -45.02
C GLY A 35 -30.84 -29.96 -45.39
N VAL A 36 -30.39 -30.27 -46.61
CA VAL A 36 -29.08 -29.81 -47.12
C VAL A 36 -29.08 -28.29 -47.32
N ALA A 37 -30.16 -27.70 -47.83
CA ALA A 37 -30.27 -26.25 -47.99
C ALA A 37 -30.22 -25.51 -46.64
N LEU A 38 -30.92 -26.01 -45.61
CA LEU A 38 -30.82 -25.47 -44.25
C LEU A 38 -29.42 -25.68 -43.65
N ALA A 39 -28.79 -26.84 -43.85
CA ALA A 39 -27.44 -27.09 -43.34
C ALA A 39 -26.43 -26.11 -43.97
N VAL A 40 -26.49 -25.88 -45.29
CA VAL A 40 -25.65 -24.90 -45.98
C VAL A 40 -26.00 -23.48 -45.54
N LEU A 41 -27.28 -23.12 -45.37
CA LEU A 41 -27.69 -21.80 -44.89
C LEU A 41 -27.17 -21.54 -43.46
N CYS A 42 -27.30 -22.52 -42.56
CA CYS A 42 -26.75 -22.46 -41.20
C CYS A 42 -25.21 -22.38 -41.22
N LEU A 43 -24.52 -23.10 -42.12
CA LEU A 43 -23.07 -22.96 -42.28
C LEU A 43 -22.70 -21.55 -42.77
N CYS A 44 -23.42 -21.01 -43.76
CA CYS A 44 -23.21 -19.65 -44.26
C CYS A 44 -23.52 -18.58 -43.21
N VAL A 45 -24.54 -18.76 -42.37
CA VAL A 45 -24.86 -17.85 -41.25
C VAL A 45 -23.81 -17.96 -40.16
N ALA A 46 -23.37 -19.17 -39.78
CA ALA A 46 -22.28 -19.36 -38.82
C ALA A 46 -20.97 -18.76 -39.35
N MET A 47 -20.64 -18.97 -40.62
CA MET A 47 -19.47 -18.38 -41.26
C MET A 47 -19.59 -16.86 -41.38
N SER A 48 -20.78 -16.31 -41.61
CA SER A 48 -21.05 -14.85 -41.59
C SER A 48 -20.98 -14.25 -40.18
N LEU A 49 -21.32 -15.00 -39.13
CA LEU A 49 -21.15 -14.60 -37.73
C LEU A 49 -19.68 -14.68 -37.30
N ILE A 50 -18.93 -15.70 -37.75
CA ILE A 50 -17.49 -15.84 -37.50
C ILE A 50 -16.70 -14.78 -38.26
N ILE A 51 -16.96 -14.59 -39.56
CA ILE A 51 -16.38 -13.51 -40.37
C ILE A 51 -16.83 -12.15 -39.82
N GLY A 52 -18.09 -12.02 -39.36
CA GLY A 52 -18.58 -10.83 -38.67
C GLY A 52 -17.79 -10.51 -37.40
N ASN A 53 -17.50 -11.50 -36.56
CA ASN A 53 -16.65 -11.34 -35.38
C ASN A 53 -15.16 -11.11 -35.70
N ILE A 54 -14.66 -11.65 -36.81
CA ILE A 54 -13.27 -11.43 -37.24
C ILE A 54 -13.11 -10.04 -37.88
N LEU A 55 -14.10 -9.55 -38.63
CA LEU A 55 -14.08 -8.21 -39.21
C LEU A 55 -14.46 -7.11 -38.20
N SER A 56 -15.28 -7.40 -37.18
CA SER A 56 -15.56 -6.45 -36.09
C SER A 56 -14.34 -6.24 -35.19
N ASN A 57 -13.56 -7.29 -34.93
CA ASN A 57 -12.29 -7.20 -34.20
C ASN A 57 -11.08 -6.86 -35.11
N GLY A 58 -11.23 -6.97 -36.43
CA GLY A 58 -10.20 -6.66 -37.43
C GLY A 58 -10.20 -5.20 -37.90
N GLY A 59 -11.11 -4.38 -37.38
CA GLY A 59 -11.15 -2.95 -37.67
C GLY A 59 -9.91 -2.24 -37.12
N SER A 60 -8.99 -1.85 -38.01
CA SER A 60 -7.91 -0.92 -37.68
C SER A 60 -8.55 0.42 -37.27
N ALA A 61 -8.68 0.64 -35.97
CA ALA A 61 -9.31 1.84 -35.45
C ALA A 61 -8.54 3.07 -35.94
N ALA A 62 -9.22 3.91 -36.75
CA ALA A 62 -8.85 5.32 -36.82
C ALA A 62 -8.72 5.81 -35.38
N PRO A 63 -7.58 6.41 -34.98
CA PRO A 63 -7.14 6.48 -33.59
C PRO A 63 -8.27 7.01 -32.72
N LYS A 64 -8.85 6.12 -31.90
CA LYS A 64 -10.14 6.32 -31.23
C LYS A 64 -10.02 7.63 -30.43
N GLN A 65 -10.67 8.68 -30.92
CA GLN A 65 -10.42 10.05 -30.47
C GLN A 65 -10.42 10.06 -28.93
N PRO A 66 -9.32 10.46 -28.28
CA PRO A 66 -9.17 10.26 -26.84
C PRO A 66 -10.41 10.78 -26.11
N GLU A 67 -11.08 9.89 -25.36
CA GLU A 67 -12.31 10.28 -24.71
C GLU A 67 -12.00 11.45 -23.76
N PRO A 68 -12.70 12.60 -23.90
CA PRO A 68 -12.32 13.82 -23.19
C PRO A 68 -12.22 13.53 -21.69
N PRO A 69 -11.03 13.71 -21.07
CA PRO A 69 -10.76 13.00 -19.83
C PRO A 69 -11.71 13.44 -18.71
N ARG A 70 -12.18 12.47 -17.94
CA ARG A 70 -13.20 12.66 -16.91
C ARG A 70 -12.60 12.49 -15.52
N LEU A 71 -13.17 13.21 -14.54
CA LEU A 71 -12.86 13.06 -13.13
C LEU A 71 -14.18 13.02 -12.35
N GLN A 72 -14.31 12.06 -11.44
CA GLN A 72 -15.52 11.89 -10.62
C GLN A 72 -15.13 11.51 -9.19
N ALA A 73 -15.65 12.23 -8.20
CA ALA A 73 -15.67 11.79 -6.81
C ALA A 73 -16.93 10.96 -6.53
N VAL A 74 -16.81 9.90 -5.72
CA VAL A 74 -17.88 8.92 -5.45
C VAL A 74 -17.90 8.57 -3.96
N GLY A 75 -19.10 8.58 -3.36
CA GLY A 75 -19.35 8.23 -1.95
C GLY A 75 -19.99 9.35 -1.13
N TYR A 76 -19.94 9.21 0.21
CA TYR A 76 -20.36 10.24 1.16
C TYR A 76 -19.23 11.24 1.38
N ILE A 77 -19.23 12.33 0.59
CA ILE A 77 -18.13 13.29 0.66
C ILE A 77 -18.39 14.27 1.80
N LEU A 78 -17.77 13.97 2.94
CA LEU A 78 -17.75 14.76 4.16
C LEU A 78 -16.31 15.19 4.47
N PRO A 79 -16.09 16.30 5.20
CA PRO A 79 -14.74 16.75 5.55
C PRO A 79 -13.92 15.67 6.25
N ASN A 80 -12.68 15.47 5.82
CA ASN A 80 -11.73 14.42 6.28
C ASN A 80 -12.16 12.96 6.08
N ASN A 81 -13.38 12.67 5.64
CA ASN A 81 -13.80 11.30 5.31
C ASN A 81 -13.14 10.82 4.01
N PRO A 82 -12.83 9.51 3.90
CA PRO A 82 -12.30 8.95 2.68
C PRO A 82 -13.41 8.80 1.63
N TYR A 83 -13.13 9.20 0.40
CA TYR A 83 -13.98 8.95 -0.76
C TYR A 83 -13.17 8.36 -1.92
N ILE A 84 -13.88 7.88 -2.94
CA ILE A 84 -13.29 7.27 -4.12
C ILE A 84 -13.21 8.32 -5.24
N VAL A 85 -12.08 8.38 -5.94
CA VAL A 85 -11.89 9.21 -7.13
C VAL A 85 -11.66 8.32 -8.34
N ARG A 86 -12.52 8.47 -9.35
CA ARG A 86 -12.44 7.78 -10.64
C ARG A 86 -12.00 8.75 -11.72
N GLY A 87 -11.15 8.27 -12.63
CA GLY A 87 -10.74 9.02 -13.81
C GLY A 87 -10.64 8.15 -15.06
N SER A 88 -10.85 8.76 -16.23
CA SER A 88 -10.70 8.11 -17.53
C SER A 88 -10.20 9.11 -18.58
N GLY A 89 -9.60 8.61 -19.67
CA GLY A 89 -9.07 9.42 -20.79
C GLY A 89 -7.66 9.96 -20.60
N PHE A 90 -7.03 9.73 -19.45
CA PHE A 90 -5.64 10.13 -19.18
C PHE A 90 -4.66 9.26 -19.99
N GLN A 91 -3.42 9.73 -20.18
CA GLN A 91 -2.44 8.96 -20.96
C GLN A 91 -2.00 7.69 -20.21
N PRO A 92 -1.96 6.50 -20.86
CA PRO A 92 -1.42 5.30 -20.25
C PRO A 92 0.03 5.48 -19.75
N GLY A 93 0.32 5.10 -18.51
CA GLY A 93 1.64 5.25 -17.89
C GLY A 93 2.00 6.66 -17.42
N GLU A 94 1.12 7.66 -17.61
CA GLU A 94 1.31 9.00 -17.06
C GLU A 94 1.14 9.01 -15.54
N ARG A 95 1.97 9.79 -14.83
CA ARG A 95 1.68 10.12 -13.43
C ARG A 95 0.63 11.23 -13.39
N VAL A 96 -0.50 10.96 -12.75
CA VAL A 96 -1.57 11.93 -12.45
C VAL A 96 -1.47 12.35 -10.99
N GLU A 97 -1.33 13.65 -10.76
CA GLU A 97 -1.31 14.28 -9.44
C GLU A 97 -2.70 14.73 -9.02
N PHE A 98 -3.07 14.44 -7.76
CA PHE A 98 -4.31 14.88 -7.13
C PHE A 98 -4.01 16.01 -6.14
N ALA A 99 -4.77 17.10 -6.26
CA ALA A 99 -4.69 18.25 -5.38
C ALA A 99 -6.08 18.84 -5.12
N TYR A 100 -6.22 19.75 -4.16
CA TYR A 100 -7.46 20.51 -3.96
C TYR A 100 -7.23 22.01 -3.79
N ALA A 101 -8.30 22.78 -3.96
CA ALA A 101 -8.40 24.18 -3.52
C ALA A 101 -9.81 24.49 -3.00
N PHE A 102 -9.96 25.60 -2.29
CA PHE A 102 -11.26 26.11 -1.80
C PHE A 102 -11.90 27.18 -2.71
N VAL A 103 -11.25 27.51 -3.83
CA VAL A 103 -11.73 28.47 -4.83
C VAL A 103 -11.66 27.86 -6.25
N PRO A 104 -12.61 28.18 -7.14
CA PRO A 104 -12.60 27.66 -8.50
C PRO A 104 -11.41 28.22 -9.28
N ASN A 105 -10.86 27.42 -10.20
CA ASN A 105 -9.75 27.79 -11.08
C ASN A 105 -8.49 28.29 -10.36
N ALA A 106 -8.23 27.79 -9.13
CA ALA A 106 -7.07 28.16 -8.34
C ALA A 106 -5.73 27.99 -9.11
N PRO A 107 -4.82 28.98 -9.09
CA PRO A 107 -3.51 28.88 -9.72
C PRO A 107 -2.67 27.78 -9.06
N ALA A 108 -1.64 27.30 -9.76
CA ALA A 108 -0.85 26.14 -9.30
C ALA A 108 -0.29 26.29 -7.87
N GLY A 109 0.17 27.49 -7.48
CA GLY A 109 0.66 27.77 -6.11
C GLY A 109 -0.43 27.88 -5.03
N GLN A 110 -1.70 27.70 -5.36
CA GLN A 110 -2.82 27.59 -4.41
C GLN A 110 -3.44 26.18 -4.37
N LEU A 111 -2.91 25.22 -5.14
CA LEU A 111 -3.32 23.83 -5.05
C LEU A 111 -2.55 23.11 -3.95
N VAL A 112 -3.26 22.41 -3.06
CA VAL A 112 -2.66 21.56 -2.03
C VAL A 112 -2.68 20.11 -2.53
N LYS A 113 -1.52 19.55 -2.83
CA LYS A 113 -1.37 18.14 -3.22
C LYS A 113 -1.83 17.19 -2.12
N ILE A 114 -2.60 16.17 -2.50
CA ILE A 114 -3.13 15.12 -1.61
C ILE A 114 -2.81 13.69 -2.08
N GLY A 115 -2.21 13.52 -3.26
CA GLY A 115 -1.70 12.22 -3.71
C GLY A 115 -1.25 12.25 -5.17
N ASP A 116 -0.79 11.11 -5.68
CA ASP A 116 -0.62 10.87 -7.12
C ASP A 116 -0.65 9.36 -7.43
N LEU A 117 -0.89 9.02 -8.70
CA LEU A 117 -0.96 7.64 -9.21
C LEU A 117 -0.35 7.57 -10.62
N VAL A 118 0.23 6.42 -10.99
CA VAL A 118 0.58 6.11 -12.38
C VAL A 118 -0.62 5.42 -13.06
N VAL A 119 -1.12 6.01 -14.15
CA VAL A 119 -2.33 5.56 -14.85
C VAL A 119 -2.10 4.23 -15.56
N GLY A 120 -3.07 3.31 -15.45
CA GLY A 120 -3.01 1.99 -16.07
C GLY A 120 -3.04 2.03 -17.60
N THR A 121 -2.80 0.86 -18.23
CA THR A 121 -2.77 0.70 -19.70
C THR A 121 -4.06 1.07 -20.42
N SER A 122 -5.18 1.18 -19.69
CA SER A 122 -6.50 1.60 -20.17
C SER A 122 -6.72 3.13 -20.23
N GLY A 123 -5.79 3.94 -19.72
CA GLY A 123 -6.00 5.39 -19.57
C GLY A 123 -7.03 5.77 -18.50
N ALA A 124 -7.36 4.83 -17.61
CA ALA A 124 -8.33 5.00 -16.53
C ALA A 124 -7.74 4.60 -15.17
N PHE A 125 -8.34 5.11 -14.09
CA PHE A 125 -7.96 4.82 -12.72
C PHE A 125 -9.13 4.89 -11.74
N GLU A 126 -8.95 4.22 -10.61
CA GLU A 126 -9.72 4.41 -9.39
C GLU A 126 -8.74 4.56 -8.22
N VAL A 127 -8.96 5.55 -7.36
CA VAL A 127 -8.17 5.81 -6.15
C VAL A 127 -9.12 5.88 -4.97
N THR A 128 -8.92 5.01 -3.98
CA THR A 128 -9.65 5.03 -2.71
C THR A 128 -8.89 5.84 -1.66
N GLY A 129 -9.57 6.25 -0.59
CA GLY A 129 -8.92 6.91 0.55
C GLY A 129 -8.56 8.38 0.35
N ILE A 130 -8.99 9.01 -0.75
CA ILE A 130 -8.82 10.46 -0.95
C ILE A 130 -9.63 11.20 0.13
N ARG A 131 -8.99 12.18 0.78
CA ARG A 131 -9.58 13.01 1.83
C ARG A 131 -9.34 14.47 1.50
N THR A 132 -10.30 15.33 1.82
CA THR A 132 -10.16 16.78 1.72
C THR A 132 -10.64 17.44 3.02
N PRO A 133 -9.96 18.50 3.50
CA PRO A 133 -10.28 19.13 4.79
C PRO A 133 -11.52 20.04 4.72
N PRO A 134 -12.10 20.42 5.88
CA PRO A 134 -13.26 21.31 5.94
C PRO A 134 -13.04 22.59 5.14
N SER A 135 -13.99 22.90 4.25
CA SER A 135 -13.96 24.14 3.47
C SER A 135 -14.81 25.23 4.13
N PRO A 136 -14.31 26.48 4.26
CA PRO A 136 -15.10 27.61 4.73
C PRO A 136 -16.34 27.92 3.86
N THR A 137 -16.37 27.48 2.60
CA THR A 137 -17.48 27.69 1.67
C THR A 137 -18.43 26.48 1.57
N GLY A 138 -18.10 25.37 2.22
CA GLY A 138 -18.76 24.07 1.98
C GLY A 138 -18.36 23.37 0.68
N HIS A 139 -17.60 24.03 -0.20
CA HIS A 139 -17.15 23.51 -1.50
C HIS A 139 -15.65 23.21 -1.51
N VAL A 140 -15.23 22.13 -2.15
CA VAL A 140 -13.83 21.85 -2.46
C VAL A 140 -13.64 21.47 -3.93
N PHE A 141 -12.64 22.07 -4.57
CA PHE A 141 -12.32 21.85 -5.97
C PHE A 141 -11.19 20.83 -6.05
N LEU A 142 -11.52 19.55 -6.29
CA LEU A 142 -10.55 18.48 -6.50
C LEU A 142 -10.00 18.59 -7.93
N VAL A 143 -8.68 18.63 -8.06
CA VAL A 143 -7.95 18.77 -9.32
C VAL A 143 -7.12 17.52 -9.59
N ALA A 144 -7.16 17.00 -10.82
CA ALA A 144 -6.29 15.94 -11.30
C ALA A 144 -5.44 16.43 -12.48
N ARG A 145 -4.11 16.26 -12.41
CA ARG A 145 -3.14 16.79 -13.40
C ARG A 145 -2.20 15.74 -13.97
N GLY A 146 -2.15 15.61 -15.30
CA GLY A 146 -1.20 14.79 -16.03
C GLY A 146 0.17 15.46 -16.14
N SER A 147 1.22 14.76 -15.67
CA SER A 147 2.60 15.25 -15.60
C SER A 147 3.33 15.37 -16.95
N SER A 148 2.82 14.76 -18.01
CA SER A 148 3.46 14.66 -19.34
C SER A 148 2.60 15.24 -20.47
N SER A 149 1.28 15.16 -20.33
CA SER A 149 0.28 15.75 -21.22
C SER A 149 -0.02 17.22 -20.88
N GLY A 150 0.38 17.69 -19.69
CA GLY A 150 0.03 19.01 -19.15
C GLY A 150 -1.47 19.16 -18.85
N PHE A 151 -2.24 18.08 -18.99
CA PHE A 151 -3.69 18.10 -18.93
C PHE A 151 -4.19 18.24 -17.48
N SER A 152 -5.25 19.02 -17.26
CA SER A 152 -5.82 19.27 -15.93
C SER A 152 -7.35 19.16 -15.99
N GLN A 153 -7.94 18.42 -15.06
CA GLN A 153 -9.39 18.44 -14.80
C GLN A 153 -9.68 18.87 -13.37
N THR A 154 -10.84 19.48 -13.16
CA THR A 154 -11.31 19.93 -11.85
C THR A 154 -12.76 19.51 -11.66
N VAL A 155 -13.09 18.93 -10.50
CA VAL A 155 -14.47 18.65 -10.08
C VAL A 155 -14.78 19.44 -8.82
N ASP A 156 -15.91 20.16 -8.84
CA ASP A 156 -16.47 20.84 -7.67
C ASP A 156 -17.22 19.82 -6.80
N ILE A 157 -16.98 19.88 -5.49
CA ILE A 157 -17.49 18.93 -4.51
C ILE A 157 -18.20 19.70 -3.38
N ALA A 158 -19.53 19.62 -3.43
CA ALA A 158 -20.50 19.87 -2.37
C ALA A 158 -20.31 19.02 -1.10
N TYR A 159 -19.74 19.51 0.01
CA TYR A 159 -19.75 18.72 1.26
C TYR A 159 -21.17 18.42 1.73
N GLY A 160 -21.42 17.17 2.13
CA GLY A 160 -22.76 16.70 2.52
C GLY A 160 -23.66 16.29 1.35
N THR A 161 -23.18 16.34 0.11
CA THR A 161 -23.87 15.76 -1.05
C THR A 161 -23.51 14.29 -1.24
N VAL A 162 -24.45 13.50 -1.80
CA VAL A 162 -24.23 12.09 -2.14
C VAL A 162 -23.83 11.98 -3.61
N ALA A 163 -22.55 11.69 -3.86
CA ALA A 163 -22.04 11.55 -5.22
C ALA A 163 -22.15 10.09 -5.70
N GLY A 164 -23.19 9.80 -6.49
CA GLY A 164 -23.19 8.72 -7.49
C GLY A 164 -23.94 7.42 -7.20
N VAL A 165 -24.36 7.11 -5.96
CA VAL A 165 -25.13 5.88 -5.65
C VAL A 165 -26.21 6.14 -4.59
N THR A 166 -27.36 5.49 -4.72
CA THR A 166 -28.42 5.46 -3.71
C THR A 166 -28.03 4.57 -2.52
N ALA A 167 -27.68 5.19 -1.39
CA ALA A 167 -27.54 4.51 -0.11
C ALA A 167 -28.15 5.36 1.02
N THR A 168 -28.88 4.72 1.94
CA THR A 168 -29.38 5.34 3.17
C THR A 168 -28.22 5.52 4.16
N PRO A 169 -28.09 6.68 4.83
CA PRO A 169 -27.04 6.87 5.84
C PRO A 169 -27.24 5.94 7.04
N PRO A 170 -26.16 5.56 7.76
CA PRO A 170 -26.26 4.79 9.00
C PRO A 170 -27.13 5.51 10.05
N PRO A 171 -27.96 4.77 10.83
CA PRO A 171 -28.73 5.37 11.91
C PRO A 171 -27.82 6.05 12.96
N GLY A 172 -28.03 7.34 13.19
CA GLY A 172 -27.32 8.12 14.22
C GLY A 172 -26.48 9.29 13.71
N VAL A 173 -26.26 9.44 12.40
CA VAL A 173 -25.54 10.60 11.84
C VAL A 173 -26.43 11.85 11.87
N VAL A 174 -26.07 12.85 12.69
CA VAL A 174 -26.72 14.15 12.75
C VAL A 174 -25.92 15.18 11.93
N LEU A 175 -26.58 15.86 10.99
CA LEU A 175 -25.95 16.90 10.16
C LEU A 175 -25.79 18.22 10.94
N PRO A 176 -24.65 18.93 10.85
CA PRO A 176 -24.37 20.15 11.62
C PRO A 176 -25.04 21.44 11.08
N THR A 177 -26.26 21.33 10.55
CA THR A 177 -27.23 22.43 10.39
C THR A 177 -28.62 21.81 10.21
N GLY A 178 -29.62 22.26 10.97
CA GLY A 178 -30.97 21.65 11.04
C GLY A 178 -31.89 21.90 9.83
N VAL A 179 -31.43 21.60 8.62
CA VAL A 179 -32.23 21.67 7.38
C VAL A 179 -32.76 20.26 7.05
N PRO A 180 -34.07 20.06 6.85
CA PRO A 180 -34.62 18.76 6.47
C PRO A 180 -34.23 18.41 5.03
N LEU A 181 -33.90 17.13 4.78
CA LEU A 181 -33.52 16.62 3.46
C LEU A 181 -34.74 16.49 2.53
N THR A 182 -35.07 17.56 1.80
CA THR A 182 -35.73 17.41 0.49
C THR A 182 -34.71 16.85 -0.50
N ALA A 183 -35.01 15.70 -1.12
CA ALA A 183 -34.06 15.01 -1.99
C ALA A 183 -33.73 15.86 -3.24
N PRO A 184 -32.47 16.31 -3.44
CA PRO A 184 -32.10 17.06 -4.63
C PRO A 184 -31.91 16.09 -5.80
N THR A 185 -32.60 16.34 -6.92
CA THR A 185 -32.28 15.72 -8.20
C THR A 185 -30.98 16.34 -8.71
N LEU A 186 -29.86 15.64 -8.55
CA LEU A 186 -28.56 16.11 -9.06
C LEU A 186 -28.48 15.98 -10.58
N THR A 187 -28.98 16.99 -11.28
CA THR A 187 -28.60 17.28 -12.66
C THR A 187 -27.11 17.63 -12.68
N ALA A 188 -26.27 16.75 -13.23
CA ALA A 188 -24.86 17.03 -13.40
C ALA A 188 -24.64 18.15 -14.44
N TYR A 189 -24.19 19.32 -13.98
CA TYR A 189 -23.81 20.43 -14.86
C TYR A 189 -22.46 20.14 -15.52
N TYR A 190 -22.48 19.68 -16.78
CA TYR A 190 -21.29 19.53 -17.61
C TYR A 190 -20.72 20.90 -18.02
N LEU A 191 -19.88 21.50 -17.17
CA LEU A 191 -19.05 22.64 -17.56
C LEU A 191 -17.90 22.20 -18.48
N THR A 192 -18.25 21.97 -19.75
CA THR A 192 -17.26 21.92 -20.83
C THR A 192 -16.69 23.31 -21.06
N VAL A 193 -15.58 23.61 -20.39
CA VAL A 193 -14.80 24.83 -20.68
C VAL A 193 -14.24 24.71 -22.11
N PRO A 194 -14.49 25.69 -23.00
CA PRO A 194 -13.89 25.67 -24.33
C PRO A 194 -12.35 25.71 -24.23
N ASN A 195 -11.69 24.85 -25.00
CA ASN A 195 -10.24 24.75 -25.05
C ASN A 195 -9.60 26.13 -25.32
N PRO A 196 -8.74 26.67 -24.43
CA PRO A 196 -7.90 27.80 -24.79
C PRO A 196 -6.97 27.33 -25.92
N ALA A 197 -6.99 28.03 -27.05
CA ALA A 197 -6.22 27.63 -28.22
C ALA A 197 -4.72 27.53 -27.87
N ALA A 198 -4.04 26.54 -28.46
CA ALA A 198 -2.62 26.31 -28.22
C ALA A 198 -1.82 27.61 -28.47
N PRO A 199 -0.91 28.01 -27.56
CA PRO A 199 -0.25 29.31 -27.65
C PRO A 199 0.61 29.40 -28.92
N THR A 200 0.25 30.33 -29.81
CA THR A 200 0.98 30.58 -31.05
C THR A 200 2.41 30.98 -30.73
N GLN A 201 3.38 30.15 -31.12
CA GLN A 201 4.80 30.43 -30.89
C GLN A 201 5.21 31.74 -31.57
N THR A 202 5.47 32.76 -30.77
CA THR A 202 6.05 34.02 -31.23
C THR A 202 7.57 33.93 -31.05
N PRO A 203 8.40 34.25 -32.05
CA PRO A 203 9.85 34.18 -31.92
C PRO A 203 10.37 35.08 -30.79
N LEU A 204 11.18 34.51 -29.90
CA LEU A 204 11.75 35.24 -28.77
C LEU A 204 12.87 36.18 -29.25
N PRO A 205 12.93 37.45 -28.80
CA PRO A 205 14.05 38.34 -29.12
C PRO A 205 15.37 37.80 -28.52
N THR A 206 16.44 37.83 -29.29
CA THR A 206 17.66 37.02 -29.08
C THR A 206 18.64 37.55 -28.03
N ASN A 207 18.15 38.28 -27.03
CA ASN A 207 18.96 38.75 -25.89
C ASN A 207 18.38 38.13 -24.61
N GLY A 208 18.88 36.95 -24.24
CA GLY A 208 18.43 36.25 -23.04
C GLY A 208 18.78 37.02 -21.76
N PRO A 209 17.89 37.01 -20.74
CA PRO A 209 18.28 37.40 -19.38
C PRO A 209 19.45 36.53 -18.88
N PRO A 210 20.26 37.00 -17.91
CA PRO A 210 21.19 36.13 -17.20
C PRO A 210 20.43 34.95 -16.58
N PRO A 211 21.07 33.77 -16.43
CA PRO A 211 20.39 32.58 -15.91
C PRO A 211 19.82 32.88 -14.52
N PRO A 212 18.59 32.40 -14.21
CA PRO A 212 17.98 32.67 -12.91
C PRO A 212 18.85 32.05 -11.81
N THR A 213 19.29 32.89 -10.87
CA THR A 213 19.84 32.42 -9.60
C THR A 213 18.86 31.43 -8.99
N ALA A 214 19.31 30.22 -8.68
CA ALA A 214 18.43 29.15 -8.19
C ALA A 214 17.74 29.59 -6.90
N THR A 215 16.44 29.92 -7.00
CA THR A 215 15.59 30.26 -5.87
C THR A 215 15.44 29.03 -4.99
N LEU A 216 15.73 29.16 -3.69
CA LEU A 216 15.55 28.07 -2.73
C LEU A 216 14.06 27.71 -2.66
N ASP A 217 13.74 26.46 -2.97
CA ASP A 217 12.41 25.89 -2.82
C ASP A 217 12.19 25.41 -1.37
N PRO A 218 11.26 26.02 -0.60
CA PRO A 218 10.93 25.58 0.76
C PRO A 218 10.14 24.26 0.79
N TYR A 219 9.76 23.69 -0.36
CA TYR A 219 9.07 22.41 -0.51
C TYR A 219 9.98 21.26 -0.94
N ALA A 220 11.29 21.48 -1.05
CA ALA A 220 12.28 20.45 -1.36
C ALA A 220 12.22 19.29 -0.34
N THR A 221 12.27 18.05 -0.83
CA THR A 221 12.23 16.83 -0.01
C THR A 221 13.63 16.35 0.36
N GLY A 222 13.76 15.67 1.50
CA GLY A 222 15.04 15.07 1.94
C GLY A 222 16.10 16.04 2.49
N VAL A 223 15.89 17.36 2.39
CA VAL A 223 16.76 18.41 2.95
C VAL A 223 15.98 19.33 3.89
N TRP A 224 16.67 20.09 4.73
CA TRP A 224 16.06 21.15 5.55
C TRP A 224 16.28 22.51 4.90
N PHE A 225 15.20 23.25 4.67
CA PHE A 225 15.25 24.69 4.41
C PHE A 225 15.39 25.42 5.75
N GLY A 226 16.59 25.95 6.02
CA GLY A 226 16.94 26.65 7.26
C GLY A 226 16.89 28.17 7.10
N GLN A 227 16.05 28.82 7.90
CA GLN A 227 15.89 30.28 7.99
C GLN A 227 16.49 30.77 9.31
N PHE A 228 17.53 31.61 9.26
CA PHE A 228 18.28 32.08 10.41
C PHE A 228 17.99 33.57 10.69
N PHE A 229 17.70 33.91 11.93
CA PHE A 229 17.26 35.24 12.39
C PHE A 229 18.28 35.83 13.37
N ASN A 230 18.52 37.13 13.29
CA ASN A 230 19.48 37.86 14.14
C ASN A 230 18.92 38.29 15.51
N ASN A 231 17.93 37.55 16.01
CA ASN A 231 17.19 37.80 17.24
C ASN A 231 16.55 36.50 17.74
N PRO A 232 16.09 36.42 19.01
CA PRO A 232 15.47 35.21 19.56
C PRO A 232 14.07 34.85 19.03
N ASP A 233 13.39 35.77 18.31
CA ASP A 233 11.93 35.75 18.17
C ASP A 233 11.42 35.25 16.80
N LEU A 234 12.30 34.77 15.91
CA LEU A 234 11.98 34.25 14.57
C LEU A 234 11.26 35.24 13.64
N VAL A 235 11.50 36.54 13.83
CA VAL A 235 10.87 37.67 13.11
C VAL A 235 11.90 38.78 12.77
N PRO A 236 11.59 39.76 11.90
CA PRO A 236 10.50 39.77 10.92
C PRO A 236 10.80 38.91 9.70
N LEU A 237 12.08 38.86 9.29
CA LEU A 237 12.59 38.09 8.15
C LEU A 237 13.96 37.50 8.52
N PRO A 238 14.35 36.35 7.97
CA PRO A 238 15.68 35.80 8.18
C PRO A 238 16.76 36.67 7.52
N VAL A 239 17.94 36.67 8.14
CA VAL A 239 19.15 37.36 7.64
C VAL A 239 20.07 36.45 6.82
N LEU A 240 19.79 35.13 6.87
CA LEU A 240 20.46 34.07 6.14
C LEU A 240 19.44 32.93 5.90
N GLU A 241 19.36 32.45 4.67
CA GLU A 241 18.61 31.24 4.29
C GLU A 241 19.54 30.27 3.56
N ARG A 242 19.44 28.97 3.85
CA ARG A 242 20.21 27.92 3.17
C ARG A 242 19.54 26.56 3.27
N TYR A 243 20.05 25.59 2.52
CA TYR A 243 19.78 24.18 2.79
C TYR A 243 20.80 23.59 3.76
N ASP A 244 20.31 22.90 4.79
CA ASP A 244 21.11 22.03 5.66
C ASP A 244 20.68 20.57 5.40
N PRO A 245 21.60 19.63 5.10
CA PRO A 245 21.23 18.23 4.85
C PRO A 245 20.73 17.54 6.13
N ASN A 246 21.33 17.87 7.27
CA ASN A 246 20.97 17.38 8.59
C ASN A 246 21.04 18.54 9.60
N ILE A 247 20.19 18.54 10.61
CA ILE A 247 20.34 19.42 11.77
C ILE A 247 21.27 18.69 12.76
N SER A 248 22.55 19.02 12.72
CA SER A 248 23.56 18.51 13.66
C SER A 248 24.68 19.53 13.79
N PHE A 249 24.41 20.56 14.58
CA PHE A 249 25.23 21.74 14.75
C PHE A 249 25.73 21.88 16.18
N ASN A 250 27.00 22.25 16.30
CA ASN A 250 27.62 22.76 17.51
C ASN A 250 28.50 23.92 17.07
N TRP A 251 28.05 25.14 17.33
CA TRP A 251 28.78 26.36 16.99
C TRP A 251 29.65 26.84 18.16
N GLY A 252 29.45 26.28 19.36
CA GLY A 252 30.05 26.79 20.59
C GLY A 252 29.69 28.25 20.81
N GLN A 253 30.68 29.07 21.17
CA GLN A 253 30.54 30.53 21.34
C GLN A 253 30.57 31.29 19.99
N GLY A 254 30.07 30.65 18.92
CA GLY A 254 30.26 31.07 17.53
C GLY A 254 28.94 31.35 16.79
N SER A 255 29.04 32.07 15.67
CA SER A 255 27.88 32.35 14.81
C SER A 255 27.62 31.22 13.80
N PRO A 256 26.34 30.92 13.47
CA PRO A 256 25.99 29.93 12.45
C PRO A 256 26.20 30.40 11.01
N GLY A 257 26.49 31.69 10.76
CA GLY A 257 26.74 32.22 9.42
C GLY A 257 26.69 33.75 9.32
N ALA A 258 26.96 34.29 8.13
CA ALA A 258 26.97 35.73 7.89
C ALA A 258 25.67 36.42 8.32
N ASN A 259 25.79 37.63 8.89
CA ASN A 259 24.73 38.46 9.46
C ASN A 259 23.99 37.90 10.69
N VAL A 260 24.21 36.64 11.08
CA VAL A 260 23.70 36.08 12.33
C VAL A 260 24.71 36.38 13.46
N PRO A 261 24.30 36.90 14.63
CA PRO A 261 25.19 37.08 15.77
C PRO A 261 25.60 35.73 16.39
N ALA A 262 26.60 35.76 17.26
CA ALA A 262 27.06 34.57 17.99
C ALA A 262 26.29 34.32 19.31
N ASN A 263 25.35 35.19 19.66
CA ASN A 263 24.45 35.10 20.81
C ASN A 263 23.12 35.77 20.42
N ASN A 264 22.00 35.40 21.05
CA ASN A 264 20.65 35.98 20.81
C ASN A 264 20.19 35.82 19.35
N PHE A 265 20.24 34.59 18.83
CA PHE A 265 19.76 34.26 17.48
C PHE A 265 18.73 33.14 17.53
N SER A 266 17.97 32.98 16.45
CA SER A 266 17.00 31.88 16.32
C SER A 266 16.98 31.32 14.91
N VAL A 267 16.52 30.08 14.77
CA VAL A 267 16.51 29.35 13.50
C VAL A 267 15.21 28.57 13.35
N ARG A 268 14.62 28.61 12.15
CA ARG A 268 13.51 27.75 11.74
C ARG A 268 13.97 26.87 10.60
N TRP A 269 14.10 25.57 10.85
CA TRP A 269 14.29 24.58 9.79
C TRP A 269 12.94 23.95 9.44
N THR A 270 12.61 23.91 8.14
CA THR A 270 11.46 23.18 7.61
C THR A 270 11.92 22.07 6.66
N ARG A 271 11.34 20.88 6.79
CA ARG A 271 11.50 19.75 5.88
C ARG A 271 10.15 19.10 5.61
N TYR A 272 9.99 18.54 4.42
CA TYR A 272 8.91 17.59 4.13
C TYR A 272 9.47 16.19 4.00
N GLU A 273 8.78 15.22 4.62
CA GLU A 273 9.17 13.81 4.63
C GLU A 273 8.01 12.94 4.13
N ASP A 274 8.28 12.09 3.14
CA ASP A 274 7.30 11.16 2.60
C ASP A 274 7.40 9.81 3.33
N ILE A 275 6.45 9.57 4.25
CA ILE A 275 6.40 8.38 5.09
C ILE A 275 5.70 7.23 4.32
N PRO A 276 6.36 6.09 4.05
CA PRO A 276 5.87 5.10 3.09
C PRO A 276 4.71 4.23 3.60
N SER A 277 4.61 4.07 4.92
CA SER A 277 3.60 3.31 5.68
C SER A 277 3.45 3.97 7.05
N THR A 278 2.27 3.94 7.67
CA THR A 278 2.08 4.51 9.03
C THR A 278 3.08 3.87 10.00
N GLU A 279 3.81 4.68 10.78
CA GLU A 279 4.97 4.26 11.57
C GLU A 279 5.13 5.06 12.87
N ASN A 280 5.75 4.45 13.88
CA ASN A 280 6.04 5.11 15.16
C ASN A 280 7.50 5.54 15.23
N TYR A 281 7.72 6.86 15.39
CA TYR A 281 9.05 7.47 15.41
C TYR A 281 9.40 8.01 16.79
N LEU A 282 10.58 7.64 17.28
CA LEU A 282 11.24 8.30 18.41
C LEU A 282 12.09 9.45 17.86
N PHE A 283 11.65 10.68 18.12
CA PHE A 283 12.44 11.89 17.90
C PHE A 283 13.39 12.12 19.08
N THR A 284 14.62 12.54 18.81
CA THR A 284 15.65 12.88 19.79
C THR A 284 16.28 14.22 19.40
N LEU A 285 16.14 15.20 20.29
CA LEU A 285 16.54 16.59 20.09
C LEU A 285 17.51 17.00 21.20
N THR A 286 18.72 17.42 20.82
CA THR A 286 19.78 17.90 21.71
C THR A 286 20.02 19.37 21.41
N VAL A 287 19.84 20.25 22.39
CA VAL A 287 19.89 21.71 22.20
C VAL A 287 20.50 22.46 23.39
N ASP A 288 21.05 23.63 23.06
CA ASP A 288 21.52 24.71 23.95
C ASP A 288 21.35 26.01 23.13
N ASP A 289 20.46 26.96 23.43
CA ASP A 289 19.50 26.97 24.53
C ASP A 289 18.24 26.10 24.27
N GLY A 290 17.23 26.66 23.58
CA GLY A 290 15.85 26.19 23.60
C GLY A 290 15.27 25.85 22.22
N ALA A 291 14.21 25.05 22.17
CA ALA A 291 13.64 24.60 20.89
C ALA A 291 12.18 24.12 20.96
N ARG A 292 11.53 24.09 19.79
CA ARG A 292 10.18 23.57 19.55
C ARG A 292 10.17 22.68 18.31
N LEU A 293 9.75 21.43 18.45
CA LEU A 293 9.53 20.50 17.34
C LEU A 293 8.03 20.45 17.02
N ILE A 294 7.66 20.87 15.82
CA ILE A 294 6.28 20.89 15.34
C ILE A 294 6.16 19.95 14.14
N ILE A 295 5.18 19.04 14.16
CA ILE A 295 4.90 18.13 13.05
C ILE A 295 3.45 18.31 12.60
N ASP A 296 3.25 18.62 11.33
CA ASP A 296 1.95 18.94 10.70
C ASP A 296 1.18 20.09 11.39
N GLY A 297 1.92 21.01 12.03
CA GLY A 297 1.35 22.10 12.83
C GLY A 297 1.05 21.75 14.30
N ILE A 298 1.25 20.49 14.70
CA ILE A 298 1.05 20.03 16.08
C ILE A 298 2.40 20.02 16.82
N PRO A 299 2.54 20.71 17.97
CA PRO A 299 3.73 20.61 18.81
C PRO A 299 3.94 19.17 19.31
N VAL A 300 5.17 18.67 19.19
CA VAL A 300 5.62 17.34 19.63
C VAL A 300 6.66 17.46 20.74
N ILE A 301 7.49 18.51 20.71
CA ILE A 301 8.36 18.95 21.81
C ILE A 301 8.19 20.47 21.92
N ASP A 302 7.97 20.99 23.12
CA ASP A 302 7.94 22.43 23.37
C ASP A 302 8.81 22.77 24.59
N ASN A 303 9.95 23.42 24.35
CA ASN A 303 10.90 23.84 25.37
C ASN A 303 11.58 25.17 24.98
N TRP A 304 10.78 26.23 24.82
CA TRP A 304 11.25 27.57 24.41
C TRP A 304 11.75 28.42 25.59
N GLN A 305 12.87 28.03 26.20
CA GLN A 305 13.48 28.72 27.34
C GLN A 305 15.01 28.56 27.37
N PRO A 306 15.76 29.42 28.10
CA PRO A 306 17.19 29.28 28.28
C PRO A 306 17.57 27.98 29.02
N SER A 307 18.57 27.25 28.54
CA SER A 307 19.07 26.01 29.14
C SER A 307 20.34 25.50 28.48
N ALA A 308 21.39 25.25 29.27
CA ALA A 308 22.60 24.57 28.83
C ALA A 308 22.32 23.17 28.21
N VAL A 309 23.27 22.66 27.40
CA VAL A 309 23.16 21.41 26.60
C VAL A 309 22.40 20.31 27.32
N HIS A 310 21.19 20.03 26.82
CA HIS A 310 20.34 18.96 27.30
C HIS A 310 19.78 18.16 26.12
N THR A 311 19.07 17.05 26.40
CA THR A 311 18.45 16.22 25.36
C THR A 311 17.05 15.82 25.79
N VAL A 312 16.10 15.98 24.88
CA VAL A 312 14.68 15.61 25.04
C VAL A 312 14.25 14.67 23.93
N THR A 313 13.30 13.79 24.24
CA THR A 313 12.82 12.75 23.34
C THR A 313 11.30 12.67 23.34
N ALA A 314 10.69 12.47 22.17
CA ALA A 314 9.25 12.29 22.04
C ALA A 314 8.93 11.17 21.03
N ASN A 315 7.96 10.32 21.37
CA ASN A 315 7.38 9.37 20.43
C ASN A 315 6.23 10.02 19.67
N ARG A 316 6.17 9.83 18.35
CA ARG A 316 5.07 10.29 17.50
C ARG A 316 4.79 9.25 16.41
N SER A 317 3.53 8.80 16.34
CA SER A 317 3.03 8.10 15.16
C SER A 317 2.87 9.09 14.00
N LEU A 318 3.43 8.76 12.85
CA LEU A 318 3.22 9.44 11.58
C LEU A 318 2.42 8.52 10.66
N ALA A 319 1.47 9.07 9.92
CA ALA A 319 0.67 8.31 8.97
C ALA A 319 1.48 7.98 7.71
N ARG A 320 0.91 7.16 6.83
CA ARG A 320 1.40 7.06 5.45
C ARG A 320 1.10 8.37 4.71
N GLY A 321 2.12 9.00 4.12
CA GLY A 321 1.97 10.22 3.32
C GLY A 321 3.05 11.27 3.60
N ARG A 322 2.84 12.47 3.05
CA ARG A 322 3.78 13.60 3.17
C ARG A 322 3.53 14.39 4.46
N HIS A 323 4.48 14.32 5.39
CA HIS A 323 4.46 15.05 6.66
C HIS A 323 5.32 16.32 6.58
N LYS A 324 4.92 17.38 7.30
CA LYS A 324 5.72 18.61 7.46
C LYS A 324 6.40 18.59 8.83
N ILE A 325 7.73 18.55 8.86
CA ILE A 325 8.53 18.63 10.08
C ILE A 325 9.15 20.02 10.16
N VAL A 326 8.96 20.70 11.30
CA VAL A 326 9.56 22.01 11.59
C VAL A 326 10.30 21.92 12.92
N LEU A 327 11.58 22.28 12.92
CA LEU A 327 12.31 22.58 14.15
C LEU A 327 12.51 24.09 14.23
N GLU A 328 11.97 24.69 15.28
CA GLU A 328 12.34 26.03 15.71
C GLU A 328 13.36 25.91 16.85
N TYR A 329 14.37 26.77 16.86
CA TYR A 329 15.47 26.79 17.83
C TYR A 329 15.85 28.24 18.18
N VAL A 330 16.32 28.45 19.42
CA VAL A 330 16.81 29.74 19.93
C VAL A 330 18.09 29.53 20.75
N ASP A 331 19.04 30.41 20.54
CA ASP A 331 20.19 30.68 21.41
C ASP A 331 19.99 32.08 22.03
N TYR A 332 20.17 32.19 23.35
CA TYR A 332 20.20 33.46 24.07
C TYR A 332 21.63 33.86 24.37
N THR A 333 22.38 33.02 25.09
CA THR A 333 23.78 33.31 25.41
C THR A 333 24.59 32.04 25.68
N GLY A 334 25.74 31.90 24.99
CA GLY A 334 26.77 30.94 25.37
C GLY A 334 27.11 29.95 24.27
N ALA A 335 26.70 28.70 24.42
CA ALA A 335 27.23 27.58 23.65
C ALA A 335 26.19 26.98 22.72
N ALA A 336 25.97 27.61 21.56
CA ALA A 336 24.91 27.25 20.64
C ALA A 336 25.05 25.82 20.07
N VAL A 337 24.10 24.94 20.42
CA VAL A 337 23.99 23.54 19.95
C VAL A 337 22.58 23.27 19.44
N ALA A 338 22.46 22.63 18.28
CA ALA A 338 21.18 22.16 17.73
C ALA A 338 21.36 20.87 16.93
N SER A 339 20.86 19.74 17.44
CA SER A 339 20.90 18.44 16.76
C SER A 339 19.57 17.70 16.87
N LEU A 340 18.97 17.33 15.73
CA LEU A 340 17.71 16.58 15.66
C LEU A 340 17.91 15.28 14.87
N THR A 341 17.48 14.18 15.48
CA THR A 341 17.44 12.85 14.85
C THR A 341 16.10 12.17 15.11
N TRP A 342 15.74 11.20 14.27
CA TRP A 342 14.66 10.28 14.54
C TRP A 342 14.98 8.87 14.05
N LYS A 343 14.26 7.89 14.59
CA LYS A 343 14.25 6.50 14.12
C LYS A 343 12.88 5.89 14.37
N VAL A 344 12.52 4.89 13.57
CA VAL A 344 11.38 4.01 13.91
C VAL A 344 11.68 3.33 15.25
N SER A 345 10.69 3.29 16.14
CA SER A 345 10.83 2.77 17.50
C SER A 345 9.51 2.20 18.01
N TYR A 346 9.59 1.08 18.70
CA TYR A 346 8.47 0.43 19.39
C TYR A 346 8.92 0.08 20.82
N THR A 347 8.04 0.20 21.79
CA THR A 347 8.28 0.04 23.23
C THR A 347 7.53 -1.12 23.84
N ALA A 348 6.45 -1.59 23.18
CA ALA A 348 5.63 -2.72 23.58
C ALA A 348 5.61 -3.80 22.49
N TRP A 349 4.52 -3.95 21.73
CA TRP A 349 4.45 -4.84 20.56
C TRP A 349 4.60 -4.05 19.27
N LYS A 350 5.53 -4.46 18.40
CA LYS A 350 5.51 -4.03 17.00
C LYS A 350 4.41 -4.80 16.27
N GLY A 351 3.22 -4.21 16.12
CA GLY A 351 2.15 -4.74 15.26
C GLY A 351 2.35 -4.27 13.83
N THR A 352 2.45 -5.19 12.87
CA THR A 352 2.62 -4.92 11.44
C THR A 352 1.39 -5.39 10.68
N TYR A 353 0.65 -4.46 10.07
CA TYR A 353 -0.68 -4.67 9.49
C TYR A 353 -0.63 -4.76 7.96
N TYR A 354 -1.34 -5.74 7.40
CA TYR A 354 -1.41 -6.05 5.97
C TYR A 354 -2.87 -6.10 5.49
N ASN A 355 -3.15 -5.54 4.31
CA ASN A 355 -4.45 -5.66 3.63
C ASN A 355 -4.52 -6.92 2.76
N THR A 356 -4.08 -8.03 3.34
CA THR A 356 -4.20 -9.41 2.85
C THR A 356 -4.34 -10.33 4.07
N PRO A 357 -5.05 -11.48 4.00
CA PRO A 357 -5.22 -12.38 5.14
C PRO A 357 -4.08 -13.42 5.28
N ASN A 358 -2.97 -13.21 4.57
CA ASN A 358 -1.86 -14.17 4.47
C ASN A 358 -0.48 -13.54 4.74
N LEU A 359 -0.43 -12.36 5.36
CA LEU A 359 0.79 -11.63 5.73
C LEU A 359 1.68 -11.30 4.51
N SER A 360 1.06 -10.92 3.39
CA SER A 360 1.77 -10.61 2.14
C SER A 360 1.45 -9.23 1.58
N GLY A 361 2.32 -8.76 0.68
CA GLY A 361 2.32 -7.38 0.19
C GLY A 361 3.05 -6.42 1.13
N GLU A 362 3.04 -5.13 0.78
CA GLU A 362 3.61 -4.07 1.63
C GLU A 362 2.70 -3.80 2.85
N PRO A 363 3.24 -3.75 4.08
CA PRO A 363 2.47 -3.36 5.25
C PRO A 363 1.92 -1.94 5.11
N VAL A 364 0.63 -1.77 5.31
CA VAL A 364 -0.04 -0.46 5.24
C VAL A 364 0.25 0.40 6.47
N MET A 365 0.51 -0.25 7.61
CA MET A 365 0.69 0.38 8.91
C MET A 365 1.52 -0.49 9.85
N ARG A 366 2.34 0.13 10.71
CA ARG A 366 2.98 -0.50 11.86
C ARG A 366 2.75 0.34 13.12
N ARG A 367 2.25 -0.29 14.18
CA ARG A 367 1.87 0.36 15.45
C ARG A 367 2.68 -0.19 16.62
N ASP A 368 2.94 0.67 17.60
CA ASP A 368 3.44 0.27 18.93
C ASP A 368 2.23 -0.08 19.82
N ASP A 369 1.80 -1.34 19.75
CA ASP A 369 0.62 -1.84 20.46
C ASP A 369 0.99 -2.17 21.92
N ALA A 370 0.32 -1.53 22.89
CA ALA A 370 0.61 -1.76 24.32
C ALA A 370 0.36 -3.22 24.76
N ALA A 371 -0.68 -3.84 24.20
CA ALA A 371 -1.04 -5.25 24.39
C ALA A 371 -1.70 -5.79 23.11
N ILE A 372 -1.72 -7.11 22.96
CA ILE A 372 -2.62 -7.81 22.03
C ILE A 372 -3.86 -8.17 22.83
N ASP A 373 -4.81 -7.25 22.90
CA ASP A 373 -6.18 -7.51 23.35
C ASP A 373 -7.14 -6.59 22.60
N PHE A 374 -7.40 -6.98 21.35
CA PHE A 374 -8.24 -6.24 20.42
C PHE A 374 -9.58 -6.95 20.24
N ASP A 375 -10.65 -6.15 20.37
CA ASP A 375 -11.99 -6.49 19.93
C ASP A 375 -12.45 -5.34 19.01
N TRP A 376 -12.36 -5.58 17.71
CA TRP A 376 -12.75 -4.61 16.69
C TRP A 376 -14.19 -4.83 16.23
N GLY A 377 -14.73 -6.04 16.39
CA GLY A 377 -16.01 -6.44 15.83
C GLY A 377 -16.01 -6.24 14.31
N LEU A 378 -17.04 -5.54 13.81
CA LEU A 378 -17.22 -5.21 12.38
C LEU A 378 -16.46 -3.94 11.93
N LEU A 379 -15.32 -3.59 12.53
CA LEU A 379 -14.57 -2.36 12.22
C LEU A 379 -13.09 -2.66 11.88
N PRO A 380 -12.47 -1.88 10.98
CA PRO A 380 -11.04 -2.04 10.67
C PRO A 380 -10.15 -1.60 11.85
N PRO A 381 -8.96 -2.22 12.06
CA PRO A 381 -8.01 -1.84 13.11
C PRO A 381 -7.47 -0.40 13.05
N ALA A 382 -7.52 0.22 11.87
CA ALA A 382 -7.17 1.62 11.59
C ALA A 382 -7.70 2.01 10.19
N PRO A 383 -7.82 3.31 9.83
CA PRO A 383 -8.41 3.74 8.57
C PRO A 383 -7.66 3.33 7.28
N GLU A 384 -6.40 2.90 7.41
CA GLU A 384 -5.57 2.38 6.32
C GLU A 384 -5.69 0.86 6.14
N VAL A 385 -6.23 0.16 7.16
CA VAL A 385 -6.43 -1.29 7.17
C VAL A 385 -7.81 -1.61 6.62
N PHE A 386 -7.96 -2.73 5.90
CA PHE A 386 -9.28 -3.21 5.47
C PHE A 386 -10.13 -3.68 6.67
N MET A 387 -11.45 -3.70 6.46
CA MET A 387 -12.42 -4.13 7.48
C MET A 387 -12.44 -5.65 7.66
N ASP A 388 -12.29 -6.36 6.53
CA ASP A 388 -12.21 -7.80 6.38
C ASP A 388 -10.91 -8.14 5.61
N ASP A 389 -10.54 -9.42 5.47
CA ASP A 389 -9.42 -9.89 4.63
C ASP A 389 -8.05 -9.27 4.99
N PHE A 390 -7.82 -8.94 6.27
CA PHE A 390 -6.57 -8.35 6.76
C PHE A 390 -5.76 -9.33 7.63
N SER A 391 -4.48 -9.03 7.85
CA SER A 391 -3.65 -9.80 8.78
C SER A 391 -2.65 -8.93 9.54
N VAL A 392 -2.20 -9.43 10.68
CA VAL A 392 -1.30 -8.71 11.59
C VAL A 392 -0.19 -9.62 12.10
N ASP A 393 1.03 -9.08 12.11
CA ASP A 393 2.22 -9.70 12.68
C ASP A 393 2.68 -8.85 13.88
N TRP A 394 2.48 -9.36 15.11
CA TRP A 394 2.96 -8.73 16.35
C TRP A 394 4.21 -9.42 16.88
N GLN A 395 5.27 -8.62 17.10
CA GLN A 395 6.55 -9.09 17.63
C GLN A 395 6.99 -8.25 18.82
N ARG A 396 7.50 -8.91 19.88
CA ARG A 396 8.28 -8.25 20.93
C ARG A 396 9.23 -9.19 21.65
N THR A 397 10.19 -8.62 22.36
CA THR A 397 10.96 -9.35 23.38
C THR A 397 10.27 -9.22 24.73
N VAL A 398 10.13 -10.32 25.47
CA VAL A 398 9.56 -10.35 26.82
C VAL A 398 10.60 -10.93 27.79
N ASN A 399 10.80 -10.28 28.93
CA ASN A 399 11.59 -10.86 30.01
C ASN A 399 10.70 -11.77 30.87
N PHE A 400 11.01 -13.07 30.90
CA PHE A 400 10.42 -14.05 31.80
C PHE A 400 11.33 -14.18 33.02
N GLY A 401 10.91 -13.63 34.15
CA GLY A 401 11.75 -13.54 35.36
C GLY A 401 12.04 -14.87 36.07
N VAL A 402 11.39 -15.97 35.66
CA VAL A 402 11.53 -17.31 36.26
C VAL A 402 11.52 -18.36 35.15
N ALA A 403 12.44 -19.33 35.22
CA ALA A 403 12.46 -20.47 34.31
C ALA A 403 11.35 -21.46 34.66
N GLY A 404 10.67 -22.00 33.67
CA GLY A 404 9.55 -22.93 33.90
C GLY A 404 8.70 -23.16 32.66
N MET A 405 7.64 -23.95 32.82
CA MET A 405 6.64 -24.13 31.76
C MET A 405 5.60 -23.02 31.83
N TYR A 406 5.36 -22.36 30.69
CA TYR A 406 4.34 -21.34 30.51
C TYR A 406 3.24 -21.86 29.59
N MET A 407 1.99 -21.48 29.88
CA MET A 407 0.86 -21.67 28.99
C MET A 407 0.52 -20.34 28.35
N PHE A 408 0.49 -20.31 27.03
CA PHE A 408 -0.03 -19.21 26.23
C PHE A 408 -1.48 -19.50 25.86
N THR A 409 -2.31 -18.46 25.90
CA THR A 409 -3.73 -18.50 25.56
C THR A 409 -3.99 -17.42 24.51
N ALA A 410 -4.45 -17.83 23.34
CA ALA A 410 -4.85 -16.93 22.25
C ALA A 410 -6.38 -16.98 22.06
N THR A 411 -7.03 -15.82 22.14
CA THR A 411 -8.46 -15.65 21.85
C THR A 411 -8.59 -14.97 20.51
N VAL A 412 -9.11 -15.65 19.50
CA VAL A 412 -9.11 -15.15 18.12
C VAL A 412 -10.37 -15.46 17.35
N ASP A 413 -10.69 -14.54 16.45
CA ASP A 413 -11.69 -14.63 15.39
C ASP A 413 -11.11 -13.78 14.24
N ASP A 414 -10.57 -14.31 13.15
CA ASP A 414 -10.40 -15.73 12.79
C ASP A 414 -9.10 -16.39 13.32
N ALA A 415 -7.99 -16.27 12.59
CA ALA A 415 -6.86 -17.21 12.56
C ALA A 415 -5.69 -16.81 13.45
N VAL A 416 -4.89 -17.78 13.91
CA VAL A 416 -3.69 -17.49 14.73
C VAL A 416 -2.55 -18.48 14.57
N ARG A 417 -1.32 -17.96 14.65
CA ARG A 417 -0.09 -18.72 14.92
C ARG A 417 0.73 -17.98 15.98
N VAL A 418 1.15 -18.69 17.03
CA VAL A 418 1.99 -18.13 18.12
C VAL A 418 3.29 -18.90 18.16
N TYR A 419 4.41 -18.19 18.18
CA TYR A 419 5.77 -18.73 18.25
C TYR A 419 6.55 -18.07 19.39
N ILE A 420 7.37 -18.84 20.08
CA ILE A 420 8.31 -18.35 21.11
C ILE A 420 9.72 -18.78 20.69
N ASP A 421 10.64 -17.82 20.55
CA ASP A 421 11.99 -18.00 19.99
C ASP A 421 12.00 -18.70 18.60
N GLY A 422 10.90 -18.54 17.85
CA GLY A 422 10.68 -19.20 16.55
C GLY A 422 10.10 -20.62 16.65
N ALA A 423 10.06 -21.24 17.82
CA ALA A 423 9.38 -22.51 18.03
C ALA A 423 7.85 -22.31 18.08
N PRO A 424 7.04 -23.07 17.32
CA PRO A 424 5.60 -22.92 17.32
C PRO A 424 4.97 -23.45 18.62
N VAL A 425 4.06 -22.66 19.20
CA VAL A 425 3.32 -22.99 20.44
C VAL A 425 1.81 -23.11 20.17
N ILE A 426 1.27 -22.33 19.23
CA ILE A 426 -0.11 -22.47 18.73
C ILE A 426 -0.07 -22.37 17.20
N LEU A 427 -0.75 -23.27 16.48
CA LEU A 427 -0.84 -23.25 15.01
C LEU A 427 -2.28 -23.54 14.55
N SER A 428 -3.03 -22.52 14.14
CA SER A 428 -4.41 -22.65 13.63
C SER A 428 -4.73 -21.55 12.60
N TRP A 429 -4.42 -21.81 11.32
CA TRP A 429 -4.68 -20.90 10.21
C TRP A 429 -5.94 -21.31 9.41
N THR A 430 -7.08 -21.21 10.09
CA THR A 430 -8.42 -21.56 9.61
C THR A 430 -9.41 -20.46 10.03
N SER A 431 -10.63 -20.42 9.49
CA SER A 431 -11.67 -19.49 9.99
C SER A 431 -12.28 -19.96 11.34
N GLY A 432 -12.86 -19.04 12.12
CA GLY A 432 -13.80 -19.28 13.22
C GLY A 432 -13.32 -18.93 14.63
N SER A 433 -14.16 -18.18 15.35
CA SER A 433 -14.04 -17.79 16.77
C SER A 433 -13.62 -18.93 17.71
N ARG A 434 -12.56 -18.72 18.50
CA ARG A 434 -12.01 -19.74 19.42
C ARG A 434 -11.06 -19.18 20.47
N VAL A 435 -10.90 -19.95 21.54
CA VAL A 435 -9.79 -19.83 22.49
C VAL A 435 -8.88 -21.04 22.32
N LEU A 436 -7.60 -20.81 22.01
CA LEU A 436 -6.58 -21.83 21.83
C LEU A 436 -5.53 -21.69 22.94
N THR A 437 -4.96 -22.83 23.35
CA THR A 437 -3.84 -22.85 24.31
C THR A 437 -2.67 -23.67 23.78
N GLY A 438 -1.47 -23.32 24.23
CA GLY A 438 -0.25 -24.06 23.96
C GLY A 438 0.73 -23.89 25.12
N THR A 439 1.59 -24.89 25.37
CA THR A 439 2.59 -24.85 26.45
C THR A 439 4.01 -24.91 25.91
N VAL A 440 4.93 -24.24 26.59
CA VAL A 440 6.36 -24.22 26.26
C VAL A 440 7.19 -24.07 27.53
N THR A 441 8.34 -24.74 27.59
CA THR A 441 9.32 -24.55 28.68
C THR A 441 10.31 -23.45 28.29
N LEU A 442 10.40 -22.42 29.13
CA LEU A 442 11.27 -21.26 28.93
C LEU A 442 12.35 -21.20 30.02
N ALA A 443 13.46 -20.54 29.70
CA ALA A 443 14.47 -20.16 30.67
C ALA A 443 14.01 -18.92 31.46
N ALA A 444 14.85 -18.44 32.38
CA ALA A 444 14.73 -17.08 32.89
C ALA A 444 15.52 -16.15 31.97
N GLY A 445 14.93 -15.01 31.57
CA GLY A 445 15.57 -14.03 30.70
C GLY A 445 14.67 -13.55 29.55
N ASN A 446 15.30 -13.01 28.52
CA ASN A 446 14.62 -12.44 27.36
C ASN A 446 14.28 -13.52 26.33
N HIS A 447 13.00 -13.64 25.99
CA HIS A 447 12.47 -14.53 24.96
C HIS A 447 11.72 -13.71 23.89
N HIS A 448 11.81 -14.11 22.62
CA HIS A 448 11.10 -13.46 21.53
C HIS A 448 9.69 -14.04 21.39
N VAL A 449 8.66 -13.21 21.59
CA VAL A 449 7.26 -13.60 21.50
C VAL A 449 6.68 -13.04 20.21
N TRP A 450 6.11 -13.92 19.38
CA TRP A 450 5.62 -13.63 18.04
C TRP A 450 4.21 -14.18 17.88
N MET A 451 3.25 -13.32 17.54
CA MET A 451 1.88 -13.73 17.19
C MET A 451 1.52 -13.20 15.82
N GLN A 452 1.11 -14.11 14.95
CA GLN A 452 0.51 -13.84 13.67
C GLN A 452 -0.99 -14.10 13.75
N TYR A 453 -1.78 -13.21 13.16
CA TYR A 453 -3.24 -13.25 13.14
C TYR A 453 -3.75 -12.90 11.74
N ALA A 454 -4.92 -13.42 11.37
CA ALA A 454 -5.65 -12.96 10.20
C ALA A 454 -7.16 -12.98 10.46
N ASP A 455 -7.84 -12.06 9.79
CA ASP A 455 -9.29 -11.99 9.65
C ASP A 455 -9.65 -12.34 8.20
N PHE A 456 -10.67 -13.19 8.01
CA PHE A 456 -11.25 -13.52 6.70
C PHE A 456 -12.68 -12.96 6.55
N GLY A 457 -13.21 -12.29 7.58
CA GLY A 457 -14.40 -11.46 7.50
C GLY A 457 -15.32 -11.49 8.72
N ALA A 458 -16.16 -10.46 8.79
CA ALA A 458 -17.12 -10.17 9.87
C ALA A 458 -16.47 -9.68 11.18
N ASN A 459 -16.28 -10.55 12.18
CA ASN A 459 -15.93 -10.12 13.54
C ASN A 459 -14.44 -10.32 13.84
N ALA A 460 -13.67 -9.24 13.81
CA ALA A 460 -12.24 -9.30 14.09
C ALA A 460 -11.93 -9.22 15.61
N ARG A 461 -11.39 -10.32 16.18
CA ARG A 461 -10.90 -10.41 17.57
C ARG A 461 -9.48 -10.97 17.60
N ALA A 462 -8.57 -10.32 18.35
CA ALA A 462 -7.22 -10.82 18.58
C ALA A 462 -6.71 -10.51 20.00
N GLY A 463 -6.60 -11.53 20.85
CA GLY A 463 -6.06 -11.44 22.21
C GLY A 463 -4.98 -12.48 22.52
N LEU A 464 -3.94 -12.10 23.26
CA LEU A 464 -2.87 -13.00 23.71
C LEU A 464 -2.51 -12.78 25.18
N THR A 465 -2.51 -13.86 25.95
CA THR A 465 -2.07 -13.88 27.36
C THR A 465 -1.19 -15.10 27.62
N TRP A 466 -0.47 -15.09 28.75
CA TRP A 466 0.26 -16.26 29.24
C TRP A 466 0.38 -16.24 30.77
N ALA A 467 0.54 -17.43 31.36
CA ALA A 467 0.80 -17.62 32.78
C ALA A 467 1.75 -18.81 33.00
N PRO A 468 2.47 -18.86 34.14
CA PRO A 468 3.15 -20.09 34.57
C PRO A 468 2.16 -21.25 34.65
N TYR A 469 2.50 -22.39 34.06
CA TYR A 469 1.64 -23.56 34.05
C TYR A 469 1.86 -24.42 35.30
N VAL A 470 0.78 -24.68 36.03
CA VAL A 470 0.78 -25.40 37.33
C VAL A 470 -0.05 -26.69 37.29
N GLY A 471 -0.36 -27.20 36.10
CA GLY A 471 -1.05 -28.48 35.91
C GLY A 471 -0.11 -29.70 35.91
N PRO A 472 -0.64 -30.93 35.79
CA PRO A 472 0.17 -32.11 35.51
C PRO A 472 0.91 -31.94 34.16
N PRO A 473 2.11 -32.52 33.97
CA PRO A 473 2.85 -32.36 32.73
C PRO A 473 1.99 -32.79 31.53
N PRO A 474 1.98 -32.02 30.42
CA PRO A 474 1.22 -32.40 29.22
C PRO A 474 1.72 -33.76 28.71
N PRO A 475 0.84 -34.58 28.11
CA PRO A 475 1.20 -35.91 27.65
C PRO A 475 2.38 -35.80 26.68
N THR A 476 3.53 -36.33 27.10
CA THR A 476 4.75 -36.23 26.32
C THR A 476 4.53 -36.93 24.99
N GLY A 477 4.54 -36.17 23.89
CA GLY A 477 4.33 -36.73 22.57
C GLY A 477 5.40 -37.76 22.26
N THR A 478 5.06 -39.04 22.35
CA THR A 478 5.94 -40.13 21.94
C THR A 478 6.44 -39.83 20.53
N PRO A 479 7.77 -39.73 20.31
CA PRO A 479 8.27 -39.37 18.99
C PRO A 479 7.80 -40.41 17.99
N THR A 480 6.90 -40.00 17.09
CA THR A 480 6.38 -40.88 16.04
C THR A 480 7.59 -41.35 15.22
N PRO A 481 7.89 -42.65 15.16
CA PRO A 481 9.11 -43.12 14.54
C PRO A 481 9.11 -42.71 13.07
N THR A 482 10.11 -41.92 12.68
CA THR A 482 10.29 -41.52 11.28
C THR A 482 10.39 -42.79 10.44
N PRO A 483 9.55 -42.95 9.39
CA PRO A 483 9.53 -44.19 8.61
C PRO A 483 10.90 -44.39 7.95
N THR A 484 11.63 -45.41 8.41
CA THR A 484 12.93 -45.77 7.86
C THR A 484 12.72 -46.27 6.43
N ILE A 485 13.02 -45.42 5.45
CA ILE A 485 13.06 -45.79 4.04
C ILE A 485 14.10 -46.90 3.84
N THR A 486 13.62 -48.13 3.81
CA THR A 486 14.42 -49.32 3.52
C THR A 486 14.88 -49.23 2.06
N PRO A 487 16.19 -49.21 1.77
CA PRO A 487 16.69 -49.07 0.40
C PRO A 487 16.33 -50.32 -0.41
N THR A 488 15.37 -50.17 -1.32
CA THR A 488 15.02 -51.23 -2.29
C THR A 488 16.21 -51.49 -3.19
N THR A 489 16.66 -52.74 -3.27
CA THR A 489 17.75 -53.14 -4.18
C THR A 489 17.31 -52.99 -5.64
N PRO A 490 18.22 -52.58 -6.56
CA PRO A 490 17.89 -52.54 -7.98
C PRO A 490 17.50 -53.92 -8.52
N PRO A 491 16.54 -54.03 -9.45
CA PRO A 491 16.20 -55.30 -10.07
C PRO A 491 17.38 -55.86 -10.87
N SER A 492 17.64 -57.16 -10.73
CA SER A 492 18.65 -57.87 -11.52
C SER A 492 18.28 -57.90 -13.00
N ALA A 493 19.29 -57.91 -13.88
CA ALA A 493 19.07 -57.95 -15.33
C ALA A 493 18.55 -59.32 -15.80
N THR A 494 17.39 -59.32 -16.46
CA THR A 494 16.84 -60.48 -17.18
C THR A 494 17.55 -60.63 -18.54
N PRO A 495 17.91 -61.86 -18.99
CA PRO A 495 18.64 -62.06 -20.24
C PRO A 495 17.81 -61.77 -21.50
N THR A 496 18.52 -61.50 -22.60
CA THR A 496 17.97 -61.19 -23.91
C THR A 496 17.59 -62.45 -24.69
N GLU A 497 16.39 -62.47 -25.29
CA GLU A 497 16.03 -63.40 -26.37
C GLU A 497 15.88 -62.68 -27.72
N THR A 498 16.04 -63.43 -28.81
CA THR A 498 16.17 -62.93 -30.20
C THR A 498 14.93 -63.35 -31.02
N PRO A 499 14.44 -62.54 -31.98
CA PRO A 499 13.00 -62.51 -32.27
C PRO A 499 12.50 -63.54 -33.28
N THR A 500 11.18 -63.70 -33.34
CA THR A 500 10.44 -64.31 -34.46
C THR A 500 9.14 -63.52 -34.68
N ALA A 501 8.66 -63.48 -35.92
CA ALA A 501 7.54 -62.64 -36.39
C ALA A 501 6.61 -63.47 -37.32
N PRO A 502 5.56 -62.88 -37.91
CA PRO A 502 4.47 -62.12 -37.27
C PRO A 502 3.08 -62.73 -37.62
N ASN A 503 2.01 -62.30 -36.93
CA ASN A 503 0.62 -62.43 -37.43
C ASN A 503 -0.27 -61.30 -36.87
N THR A 504 -1.28 -60.90 -37.65
CA THR A 504 -2.20 -59.75 -37.45
C THR A 504 -3.64 -60.19 -37.76
N PRO A 505 -4.70 -59.39 -37.50
CA PRO A 505 -4.90 -58.21 -36.63
C PRO A 505 -6.14 -58.38 -35.69
N THR A 506 -6.65 -57.31 -35.04
CA THR A 506 -8.09 -56.83 -35.06
C THR A 506 -8.43 -55.76 -33.98
N SER A 507 -9.06 -54.64 -34.41
CA SER A 507 -9.82 -53.55 -33.69
C SER A 507 -9.41 -53.06 -32.27
N THR A 508 -9.00 -51.80 -31.99
CA THR A 508 -9.73 -50.49 -32.09
C THR A 508 -10.99 -50.40 -31.17
N PRO A 509 -11.27 -49.32 -30.36
CA PRO A 509 -10.81 -47.91 -30.44
C PRO A 509 -10.27 -47.20 -29.16
N THR A 510 -9.44 -46.15 -29.37
CA THR A 510 -9.59 -44.69 -29.03
C THR A 510 -10.40 -44.25 -27.78
N PRO A 511 -10.04 -43.17 -27.01
CA PRO A 511 -9.05 -42.08 -27.27
C PRO A 511 -7.91 -41.91 -26.24
N SER A 512 -7.00 -40.97 -26.54
CA SER A 512 -5.96 -40.44 -25.64
C SER A 512 -6.20 -38.96 -25.33
N LEU A 513 -5.83 -38.50 -24.13
CA LEU A 513 -5.67 -37.08 -23.79
C LEU A 513 -4.36 -36.87 -23.01
N THR A 514 -3.62 -35.83 -23.36
CA THR A 514 -2.25 -35.58 -22.89
C THR A 514 -2.22 -34.66 -21.66
N PRO A 515 -1.53 -35.04 -20.57
CA PRO A 515 -1.10 -34.11 -19.53
C PRO A 515 0.32 -33.58 -19.81
N THR A 516 0.47 -32.26 -19.94
CA THR A 516 1.79 -31.60 -20.06
C THR A 516 2.41 -31.36 -18.68
N PRO A 517 3.66 -31.78 -18.40
CA PRO A 517 4.32 -31.49 -17.14
C PRO A 517 4.96 -30.09 -17.12
N THR A 518 4.61 -29.27 -16.13
CA THR A 518 5.28 -27.99 -15.84
C THR A 518 6.50 -28.22 -14.94
N PRO A 519 7.70 -27.71 -15.27
CA PRO A 519 8.89 -27.89 -14.43
C PRO A 519 8.92 -26.92 -13.24
N THR A 520 9.10 -27.46 -12.03
CA THR A 520 9.39 -26.67 -10.82
C THR A 520 10.90 -26.48 -10.64
N PRO A 521 11.42 -25.26 -10.41
CA PRO A 521 12.87 -25.04 -10.23
C PRO A 521 13.33 -25.37 -8.80
N THR A 522 14.00 -26.49 -8.61
CA THR A 522 14.68 -26.83 -7.35
C THR A 522 15.99 -26.06 -7.19
N ARG A 523 16.14 -25.27 -6.12
CA ARG A 523 17.42 -24.67 -5.73
C ARG A 523 18.22 -25.61 -4.81
N THR A 524 19.26 -26.22 -5.36
CA THR A 524 20.24 -26.99 -4.58
C THR A 524 21.18 -26.03 -3.82
N ALA A 525 21.40 -26.30 -2.53
CA ALA A 525 22.46 -25.67 -1.75
C ALA A 525 23.74 -26.54 -1.82
N THR A 526 24.91 -25.92 -1.74
CA THR A 526 26.20 -26.62 -1.68
C THR A 526 27.13 -25.86 -0.74
N ALA A 527 27.79 -26.58 0.16
CA ALA A 527 28.57 -26.00 1.25
C ALA A 527 30.08 -26.08 1.02
N THR A 528 30.75 -24.97 1.33
CA THR A 528 32.07 -24.83 1.95
C THR A 528 33.21 -25.77 1.54
N ALA A 529 34.30 -25.17 1.05
CA ALA A 529 35.67 -25.63 1.31
C ALA A 529 36.54 -24.43 1.72
N THR A 530 37.31 -24.57 2.80
CA THR A 530 38.16 -23.51 3.39
C THR A 530 39.63 -23.81 3.12
N GLN A 531 40.42 -22.81 2.70
CA GLN A 531 41.88 -22.77 2.90
C GLN A 531 42.38 -21.34 3.18
N THR A 532 43.61 -21.23 3.71
CA THR A 532 44.18 -20.06 4.42
C THR A 532 45.51 -19.65 3.70
N PRO A 533 46.06 -18.43 3.84
CA PRO A 533 46.86 -17.82 2.76
C PRO A 533 48.36 -18.18 2.77
N THR A 534 49.07 -17.71 1.74
CA THR A 534 50.54 -17.75 1.60
C THR A 534 51.04 -16.39 1.06
N GLN A 535 52.28 -16.00 1.37
CA GLN A 535 52.86 -14.68 1.05
C GLN A 535 54.16 -14.80 0.20
N THR A 536 54.65 -13.66 -0.32
CA THR A 536 56.10 -13.34 -0.52
C THR A 536 56.80 -13.95 -1.77
N PRO A 537 57.64 -13.20 -2.54
CA PRO A 537 57.68 -11.73 -2.80
C PRO A 537 58.22 -11.28 -4.22
N THR A 538 58.36 -9.95 -4.44
CA THR A 538 59.42 -9.28 -5.28
C THR A 538 59.36 -9.42 -6.83
N PRO A 539 59.88 -8.50 -7.69
CA PRO A 539 60.65 -7.24 -7.46
C PRO A 539 60.08 -5.92 -8.05
N THR A 540 60.79 -4.84 -7.74
CA THR A 540 60.67 -3.42 -8.15
C THR A 540 60.93 -3.11 -9.64
N ALA A 541 60.28 -2.05 -10.16
CA ALA A 541 60.87 -1.14 -11.16
C ALA A 541 60.39 0.31 -10.92
N THR A 542 61.25 1.31 -11.10
CA THR A 542 60.93 2.74 -10.91
C THR A 542 61.71 3.61 -11.90
N PRO A 543 61.06 4.57 -12.58
CA PRO A 543 61.73 5.68 -13.26
C PRO A 543 61.45 7.02 -12.57
N THR A 544 62.50 7.62 -11.99
CA THR A 544 62.45 8.97 -11.40
C THR A 544 62.48 10.06 -12.46
N ARG A 545 61.72 11.15 -12.29
CA ARG A 545 62.10 12.50 -12.77
C ARG A 545 61.79 13.55 -11.71
N THR A 546 62.66 14.56 -11.64
CA THR A 546 62.67 15.61 -10.61
C THR A 546 62.92 16.96 -11.29
N SER A 547 62.24 18.02 -10.84
CA SER A 547 62.59 19.40 -11.19
C SER A 547 62.32 20.36 -10.02
N THR A 548 63.41 20.66 -9.32
CA THR A 548 63.74 21.74 -8.39
C THR A 548 62.72 22.90 -8.19
N PRO A 549 62.41 23.31 -6.94
CA PRO A 549 61.71 24.56 -6.64
C PRO A 549 62.67 25.78 -6.63
N THR A 550 62.17 26.96 -6.98
CA THR A 550 62.92 28.24 -6.83
C THR A 550 62.30 29.09 -5.74
N ARG A 551 63.13 29.71 -4.88
CA ARG A 551 62.74 30.73 -3.89
C ARG A 551 63.38 32.07 -4.27
N THR A 552 62.68 33.17 -4.00
CA THR A 552 63.22 34.55 -4.04
C THR A 552 62.74 35.31 -2.78
N PRO A 553 63.59 36.09 -2.08
CA PRO A 553 63.26 36.70 -0.79
C PRO A 553 62.87 38.20 -0.83
N THR A 554 62.21 38.66 0.25
CA THR A 554 62.00 40.06 0.73
C THR A 554 63.28 40.62 1.43
N PRO A 555 63.39 41.91 1.90
CA PRO A 555 62.39 42.98 2.18
C PRO A 555 62.56 44.22 1.24
N THR A 556 62.45 45.54 1.53
CA THR A 556 62.40 46.44 2.74
C THR A 556 61.73 47.81 2.35
N PRO A 557 61.31 48.72 3.27
CA PRO A 557 60.29 49.76 2.98
C PRO A 557 60.73 51.25 3.06
N THR A 558 59.81 52.14 2.61
CA THR A 558 59.67 53.60 2.88
C THR A 558 60.83 54.53 2.43
N PRO A 559 60.67 55.89 2.38
CA PRO A 559 59.55 56.76 2.80
C PRO A 559 58.26 56.65 1.97
#